data_AF-W2SKR6-F1
#
_entry.id   AF-W2SKR6-F1
#
_cell.length_a   1.000
_cell.length_b   1.000
_cell.length_c   1.000
_cell.angle_alpha   90.00
_cell.angle_beta   90.00
_cell.angle_gamma   90.00
#
_symmetry.space_group_name_H-M   'P 1'
#
loop_
_entity.id
_entity.type
_entity.pdbx_description
1 polymer ?
#
loop_
_entity_poly.entity_id
_entity_poly.type
_entity_poly.pdbx_seq_one_letter_code
_entity_poly.pdbx_strand_id
1 'polypeptide(L)'
;MNDFDKIDSSFMLNYKSLNSYVNVSIVQKHFCVIHELLPKEKHRFPRMWGYTVIASKQWSRRPIHHSATHFDFDGPVCAQAADVFERTQSRTLVVAGASRYAVKGDYPSTCQPQFQTADASHNNVTMFHWVSVVLKDLAEEDMQTLGKEDDHFFIQWHGMAETRRVCMASDVFLSAGIQNSSIYKKNIPVIKAS
;
A
#
# COMPACT_ATOMS: atom_id res chain seq x y z
N MET A 1 -4.81 16.74 0.04
CA MET A 1 -5.05 17.68 1.15
C MET A 1 -3.75 18.40 1.49
N ASN A 2 -3.79 19.72 1.70
CA ASN A 2 -2.59 20.51 1.98
C ASN A 2 -2.02 20.21 3.38
N ASP A 3 -2.91 20.02 4.34
CA ASP A 3 -2.66 19.63 5.73
C ASP A 3 -3.71 18.61 6.18
N PHE A 4 -3.67 18.23 7.46
CA PHE A 4 -4.65 17.35 8.11
C PHE A 4 -5.42 18.01 9.25
N ASP A 5 -5.46 19.34 9.31
CA ASP A 5 -6.04 20.07 10.45
C ASP A 5 -7.55 19.88 10.59
N LYS A 6 -8.22 19.47 9.51
CA LYS A 6 -9.66 19.16 9.46
C LYS A 6 -9.98 17.68 9.71
N ILE A 7 -8.97 16.83 9.91
CA ILE A 7 -9.16 15.42 10.25
C ILE A 7 -8.91 15.25 11.74
N ASP A 8 -9.99 15.19 12.51
CA ASP A 8 -9.97 14.87 13.93
C ASP A 8 -10.74 13.57 14.21
N SER A 9 -10.86 13.20 15.49
CA SER A 9 -11.63 12.03 15.91
C SER A 9 -13.11 12.08 15.54
N SER A 10 -13.66 13.27 15.22
CA SER A 10 -15.04 13.44 14.78
C SER A 10 -15.22 13.19 13.28
N PHE A 11 -14.16 13.24 12.48
CA PHE A 11 -14.21 13.00 11.03
C PHE A 11 -14.88 11.67 10.68
N MET A 12 -14.57 10.61 11.43
CA MET A 12 -15.15 9.28 11.21
C MET A 12 -16.63 9.18 11.58
N LEU A 13 -17.19 10.13 12.33
CA LEU A 13 -18.63 10.16 12.66
C LEU A 13 -19.49 10.40 11.41
N ASN A 14 -18.93 11.05 10.38
CA ASN A 14 -19.59 11.24 9.08
C ASN A 14 -19.73 9.92 8.30
N TYR A 15 -18.95 8.89 8.66
CA TYR A 15 -18.92 7.59 8.01
C TYR A 15 -19.32 6.48 8.99
N LYS A 16 -20.58 6.52 9.46
CA LYS A 16 -21.11 5.59 10.48
C LYS A 16 -20.79 4.13 10.20
N SER A 17 -20.91 3.69 8.95
CA SER A 17 -20.62 2.31 8.55
C SER A 17 -19.12 1.97 8.64
N LEU A 18 -18.22 2.92 8.36
CA LEU A 18 -16.76 2.69 8.38
C LEU A 18 -16.16 2.83 9.78
N ASN A 19 -16.78 3.64 10.65
CA ASN A 19 -16.30 3.88 12.02
C ASN A 19 -16.23 2.60 12.88
N SER A 20 -16.93 1.53 12.46
CA SER A 20 -16.87 0.22 13.13
C SER A 20 -15.75 -0.70 12.63
N TYR A 21 -15.00 -0.29 11.61
CA TYR A 21 -14.00 -1.14 10.95
C TYR A 21 -12.63 -0.48 10.76
N VAL A 22 -12.60 0.85 10.69
CA VAL A 22 -11.41 1.63 10.33
C VAL A 22 -11.16 2.70 11.38
N ASN A 23 -9.89 2.90 11.70
CA ASN A 23 -9.41 4.03 12.46
C ASN A 23 -8.58 4.96 11.58
N VAL A 24 -8.68 6.26 11.84
CA VAL A 24 -7.89 7.29 11.17
C VAL A 24 -7.11 8.04 12.23
N SER A 25 -5.78 8.01 12.13
CA SER A 25 -4.89 8.66 13.08
C SER A 25 -4.02 9.69 12.37
N ILE A 26 -3.87 10.88 12.97
CA ILE A 26 -2.95 11.89 12.46
C ILE A 26 -1.66 11.84 13.26
N VAL A 27 -0.54 11.60 12.58
CA VAL A 27 0.79 11.50 13.18
C VAL A 27 1.62 12.71 12.76
N GLN A 28 2.16 13.42 13.76
CA GLN A 28 3.02 14.60 13.59
C GLN A 28 2.41 15.72 12.71
N LYS A 29 1.08 15.75 12.50
CA LYS A 29 0.39 16.61 11.52
C LYS A 29 0.81 16.41 10.06
N HIS A 30 1.72 15.48 9.78
CA HIS A 30 2.28 15.24 8.45
C HIS A 30 1.69 14.01 7.79
N PHE A 31 1.16 13.07 8.57
CA PHE A 31 0.68 11.79 8.09
C PHE A 31 -0.74 11.52 8.57
N CYS A 32 -1.58 11.07 7.65
CA CYS A 32 -2.87 10.46 7.92
C CYS A 32 -2.70 8.95 7.76
N VAL A 33 -2.86 8.21 8.85
CA VAL A 33 -2.73 6.75 8.90
C VAL A 33 -4.13 6.16 9.01
N ILE A 34 -4.52 5.42 7.99
CA ILE A 34 -5.77 4.67 7.93
C ILE A 34 -5.43 3.21 8.18
N HIS A 35 -6.00 2.63 9.23
CA HIS A 35 -5.73 1.24 9.58
C HIS A 35 -6.98 0.61 10.20
N GLU A 36 -6.99 -0.70 10.33
CA GLU A 36 -8.11 -1.38 10.93
C GLU A 36 -8.20 -1.22 12.44
N LEU A 37 -9.39 -1.48 12.98
CA LEU A 37 -9.55 -1.66 14.41
C LEU A 37 -8.99 -3.02 14.82
N LEU A 38 -7.96 -3.00 15.68
CA LEU A 38 -7.46 -4.21 16.33
C LEU A 38 -8.61 -4.83 17.15
N PRO A 39 -8.99 -6.09 16.89
CA PRO A 39 -10.07 -6.72 17.63
C PRO A 39 -9.69 -6.83 19.11
N LYS A 40 -10.57 -6.32 19.99
CA LYS A 40 -10.43 -6.48 21.46
C LYS A 40 -10.58 -7.94 21.90
N GLU A 41 -11.24 -8.75 21.09
CA GLU A 41 -11.55 -10.16 21.34
C GLU A 41 -10.52 -11.09 20.68
N LYS A 42 -9.78 -11.86 21.50
CA LYS A 42 -8.72 -12.80 21.04
C LYS A 42 -9.21 -13.95 20.14
N HIS A 43 -10.51 -14.20 20.05
CA HIS A 43 -11.09 -15.34 19.32
C HIS A 43 -11.61 -14.97 17.93
N ARG A 44 -11.60 -13.70 17.55
CA ARG A 44 -11.79 -13.31 16.15
C ARG A 44 -10.44 -13.44 15.46
N PHE A 45 -10.43 -13.98 14.23
CA PHE A 45 -9.28 -13.79 13.36
C PHE A 45 -8.95 -12.29 13.37
N PRO A 46 -7.71 -11.89 13.68
CA PRO A 46 -7.29 -10.53 13.44
C PRO A 46 -7.46 -10.34 11.94
N ARG A 47 -8.57 -9.70 11.55
CA ARG A 47 -8.67 -9.17 10.20
C ARG A 47 -7.49 -8.22 10.13
N MET A 48 -6.62 -8.46 9.17
CA MET A 48 -5.48 -7.63 8.89
C MET A 48 -5.58 -7.20 7.44
N TRP A 49 -6.37 -6.18 7.14
CA TRP A 49 -6.30 -5.56 5.80
C TRP A 49 -5.08 -4.65 5.68
N GLY A 50 -4.44 -4.33 6.80
CA GLY A 50 -3.17 -3.62 6.88
C GLY A 50 -3.36 -2.16 7.20
N TYR A 51 -2.49 -1.32 6.64
CA TYR A 51 -2.55 0.11 6.86
C TYR A 51 -2.15 0.90 5.62
N THR A 52 -2.63 2.14 5.57
CA THR A 52 -2.32 3.11 4.54
C THR A 52 -1.87 4.39 5.20
N VAL A 53 -0.72 4.90 4.78
CA VAL A 53 -0.19 6.20 5.21
C VAL A 53 -0.29 7.15 4.03
N ILE A 54 -0.90 8.31 4.27
CA ILE A 54 -1.00 9.41 3.32
C ILE A 54 -0.25 10.59 3.91
N ALA A 55 0.79 11.06 3.21
CA ALA A 55 1.47 12.29 3.61
C ALA A 55 0.61 13.52 3.29
N SER A 56 0.81 14.63 3.99
CA SER A 56 0.25 15.94 3.59
C SER A 56 0.95 16.45 2.32
N LYS A 57 0.27 17.25 1.48
CA LYS A 57 0.90 17.80 0.26
C LYS A 57 2.06 18.76 0.60
N GLN A 58 2.03 19.39 1.77
CA GLN A 58 3.13 20.25 2.24
C GLN A 58 4.39 19.47 2.62
N TRP A 59 4.23 18.26 3.15
CA TRP A 59 5.37 17.42 3.57
C TRP A 59 5.93 16.59 2.41
N SER A 60 5.05 16.06 1.56
CA SER A 60 5.42 15.22 0.42
C SER A 60 6.20 16.03 -0.62
N ARG A 61 7.43 15.62 -0.94
CA ARG A 61 8.24 16.28 -1.98
C ARG A 61 8.24 15.55 -3.31
N ARG A 62 7.88 14.26 -3.30
CA ARG A 62 7.90 13.42 -4.48
C ARG A 62 6.55 12.74 -4.64
N PRO A 63 5.96 12.70 -5.85
CA PRO A 63 4.71 11.99 -6.13
C PRO A 63 4.96 10.47 -6.24
N ILE A 64 5.62 9.89 -5.24
CA ILE A 64 5.95 8.46 -5.19
C ILE A 64 4.98 7.77 -4.23
N HIS A 65 4.46 6.62 -4.65
CA HIS A 65 3.50 5.80 -3.95
C HIS A 65 4.10 4.42 -3.74
N HIS A 66 4.22 3.99 -2.49
CA HIS A 66 4.80 2.70 -2.13
C HIS A 66 3.71 1.71 -1.74
N SER A 67 3.89 0.44 -2.08
CA SER A 67 2.99 -0.62 -1.67
C SER A 67 3.75 -1.90 -1.33
N ALA A 68 3.47 -2.54 -0.20
CA ALA A 68 4.07 -3.82 0.21
C ALA A 68 2.96 -4.87 0.39
N THR A 69 3.00 -5.91 -0.44
CA THR A 69 1.88 -6.87 -0.61
C THR A 69 1.92 -8.05 0.35
N HIS A 70 3.07 -8.38 0.92
CA HIS A 70 3.26 -9.61 1.67
C HIS A 70 3.61 -9.33 3.13
N PHE A 71 2.58 -9.22 3.95
CA PHE A 71 2.74 -9.15 5.40
C PHE A 71 3.37 -10.45 5.93
N ASP A 72 4.47 -10.32 6.69
CA ASP A 72 5.11 -11.41 7.44
C ASP A 72 5.61 -12.60 6.58
N PHE A 73 5.83 -12.38 5.27
CA PHE A 73 6.35 -13.41 4.37
C PHE A 73 7.63 -12.96 3.65
N ASP A 74 7.70 -11.69 3.24
CA ASP A 74 8.84 -11.12 2.52
C ASP A 74 9.94 -10.57 3.46
N GLY A 75 10.07 -11.12 4.67
CA GLY A 75 11.02 -10.64 5.67
C GLY A 75 10.79 -9.16 6.05
N PRO A 76 11.84 -8.31 6.10
CA PRO A 76 11.73 -6.92 6.56
C PRO A 76 11.17 -5.94 5.52
N VAL A 77 10.65 -6.41 4.37
CA VAL A 77 10.26 -5.56 3.23
C VAL A 77 9.23 -4.48 3.59
N CYS A 78 8.28 -4.77 4.48
CA CYS A 78 7.33 -3.76 4.95
C CYS A 78 8.03 -2.60 5.68
N ALA A 79 9.04 -2.92 6.49
CA ALA A 79 9.83 -1.91 7.20
C ALA A 79 10.77 -1.15 6.25
N GLN A 80 11.36 -1.83 5.26
CA GLN A 80 12.17 -1.19 4.22
C GLN A 80 11.34 -0.22 3.36
N ALA A 81 10.13 -0.62 2.96
CA ALA A 81 9.21 0.24 2.23
C ALA A 81 8.82 1.48 3.06
N ALA A 82 8.65 1.33 4.37
CA ALA A 82 8.39 2.43 5.29
C ALA A 82 9.59 3.38 5.45
N ASP A 83 10.79 2.85 5.63
CA ASP A 83 12.03 3.66 5.72
C ASP A 83 12.27 4.45 4.44
N VAL A 84 12.08 3.83 3.26
CA VAL A 84 12.19 4.54 1.98
C VAL A 84 11.11 5.59 1.84
N PHE A 85 9.84 5.27 2.13
CA PHE A 85 8.73 6.23 2.10
C PHE A 85 9.04 7.49 2.92
N GLU A 86 9.58 7.32 4.13
CA GLU A 86 9.93 8.42 5.01
C GLU A 86 11.10 9.24 4.45
N ARG A 87 12.19 8.58 4.05
CA ARG A 87 13.41 9.24 3.53
C ARG A 87 13.20 9.95 2.21
N THR A 88 12.36 9.45 1.32
CA THR A 88 12.08 10.07 0.02
C THR A 88 10.97 11.12 0.08
N GLN A 89 10.36 11.32 1.26
CA GLN A 89 9.21 12.19 1.47
C GLN A 89 8.10 11.91 0.44
N SER A 90 7.76 10.62 0.34
CA SER A 90 6.81 10.10 -0.63
C SER A 90 5.36 10.45 -0.29
N ARG A 91 4.48 10.29 -1.26
CA ARG A 91 3.06 10.66 -1.17
C ARG A 91 2.26 9.67 -0.33
N THR A 92 2.44 8.38 -0.58
CA THR A 92 1.68 7.32 0.13
C THR A 92 2.48 6.05 0.36
N LEU A 93 2.07 5.29 1.36
CA LEU A 93 2.51 3.92 1.63
C LEU A 93 1.29 3.05 1.93
N VAL A 94 1.14 1.92 1.25
CA VAL A 94 0.11 0.91 1.51
C VAL A 94 0.80 -0.38 1.92
N VAL A 95 0.43 -0.97 3.05
CA VAL A 95 0.98 -2.24 3.49
C VAL A 95 -0.18 -3.20 3.71
N ALA A 96 -0.14 -4.35 3.06
CA ALA A 96 -1.08 -5.42 3.32
C ALA A 96 -0.91 -5.90 4.76
N GLY A 97 -2.01 -6.28 5.42
CA GLY A 97 -1.96 -6.84 6.77
C GLY A 97 -2.09 -8.36 6.80
N ALA A 98 -2.66 -8.96 5.75
CA ALA A 98 -2.95 -10.39 5.76
C ALA A 98 -1.72 -11.13 5.25
N SER A 99 -1.29 -12.15 6.00
CA SER A 99 -0.39 -13.15 5.44
C SER A 99 -1.05 -13.77 4.21
N ARG A 100 -0.25 -14.08 3.18
CA ARG A 100 -0.74 -14.72 1.95
C ARG A 100 -1.43 -16.08 2.20
N TYR A 101 -1.23 -16.69 3.37
CA TYR A 101 -1.85 -17.94 3.80
C TYR A 101 -2.99 -17.75 4.81
N ALA A 102 -3.53 -16.54 4.96
CA ALA A 102 -4.54 -16.25 5.98
C ALA A 102 -5.89 -16.96 5.76
N VAL A 103 -6.16 -17.51 4.57
CA VAL A 103 -7.36 -18.32 4.31
C VAL A 103 -7.05 -19.81 4.52
N LYS A 104 -7.73 -20.41 5.49
CA LYS A 104 -7.66 -21.86 5.74
C LYS A 104 -8.27 -22.64 4.57
N GLY A 105 -7.62 -23.71 4.14
CA GLY A 105 -8.15 -24.64 3.13
C GLY A 105 -7.59 -24.43 1.71
N ASP A 106 -6.51 -23.67 1.56
CA ASP A 106 -5.79 -23.47 0.29
C ASP A 106 -6.68 -23.03 -0.87
N TYR A 107 -7.61 -22.11 -0.59
CA TYR A 107 -8.51 -21.57 -1.60
C TYR A 107 -7.73 -20.71 -2.60
N PRO A 108 -7.71 -21.08 -3.90
CA PRO A 108 -6.94 -20.36 -4.90
C PRO A 108 -7.55 -18.98 -5.20
N SER A 109 -6.70 -18.03 -5.57
CA SER A 109 -7.12 -16.73 -6.10
C SER A 109 -7.86 -16.93 -7.42
N THR A 110 -9.00 -16.27 -7.57
CA THR A 110 -9.75 -16.26 -8.84
C THR A 110 -9.00 -15.52 -9.95
N CYS A 111 -8.10 -14.60 -9.60
CA CYS A 111 -7.29 -13.85 -10.55
C CYS A 111 -6.08 -14.67 -11.04
N GLN A 112 -5.42 -15.40 -10.13
CA GLN A 112 -4.27 -16.24 -10.45
C GLN A 112 -4.33 -17.55 -9.64
N PRO A 113 -4.89 -18.65 -10.22
CA PRO A 113 -5.20 -19.88 -9.49
C PRO A 113 -4.02 -20.58 -8.82
N GLN A 114 -2.79 -20.29 -9.24
CA GLN A 114 -1.57 -20.81 -8.62
C GLN A 114 -1.21 -20.13 -7.29
N PHE A 115 -1.90 -19.04 -6.92
CA PHE A 115 -1.69 -18.31 -5.68
C PHE A 115 -2.91 -18.37 -4.78
N GLN A 116 -2.70 -18.09 -3.50
CA GLN A 116 -3.74 -18.13 -2.47
C GLN A 116 -4.66 -16.91 -2.56
N THR A 117 -5.92 -17.06 -2.16
CA THR A 117 -6.89 -15.95 -2.19
C THR A 117 -6.54 -14.81 -1.22
N ALA A 118 -5.82 -15.10 -0.13
CA ALA A 118 -5.30 -14.05 0.78
C ALA A 118 -4.06 -13.32 0.24
N ASP A 119 -3.49 -13.77 -0.87
CA ASP A 119 -2.30 -13.16 -1.45
C ASP A 119 -2.66 -11.81 -2.09
N ALA A 120 -2.33 -10.72 -1.38
CA ALA A 120 -2.66 -9.37 -1.81
C ALA A 120 -1.91 -8.95 -3.09
N SER A 121 -0.80 -9.61 -3.42
CA SER A 121 -0.14 -9.35 -4.69
C SER A 121 -0.86 -10.02 -5.85
N HIS A 122 -1.56 -11.13 -5.63
CA HIS A 122 -2.14 -11.97 -6.69
C HIS A 122 -3.67 -12.02 -6.67
N ASN A 123 -4.33 -11.16 -5.89
CA ASN A 123 -5.78 -11.07 -5.81
C ASN A 123 -6.28 -9.61 -5.82
N ASN A 124 -7.14 -9.30 -6.78
CA ASN A 124 -7.76 -7.98 -6.94
C ASN A 124 -9.00 -7.76 -6.06
N VAL A 125 -9.47 -8.78 -5.34
CA VAL A 125 -10.61 -8.72 -4.40
C VAL A 125 -10.14 -8.48 -2.96
N THR A 126 -9.01 -7.78 -2.81
CA THR A 126 -8.43 -7.44 -1.50
C THR A 126 -8.54 -5.94 -1.24
N MET A 127 -8.66 -5.56 0.03
CA MET A 127 -8.62 -4.15 0.43
C MET A 127 -7.32 -3.46 0.00
N PHE A 128 -6.20 -4.20 0.02
CA PHE A 128 -4.92 -3.72 -0.50
C PHE A 128 -5.04 -3.25 -1.95
N HIS A 129 -5.59 -4.11 -2.82
CA HIS A 129 -5.81 -3.76 -4.23
C HIS A 129 -6.76 -2.57 -4.39
N TRP A 130 -7.88 -2.58 -3.65
CA TRP A 130 -8.86 -1.50 -3.69
C TRP A 130 -8.23 -0.15 -3.34
N VAL A 131 -7.44 -0.09 -2.26
CA VAL A 131 -6.75 1.14 -1.86
C VAL A 131 -5.73 1.56 -2.92
N SER A 132 -4.97 0.63 -3.50
CA SER A 132 -4.04 0.96 -4.58
C SER A 132 -4.74 1.59 -5.79
N VAL A 133 -5.93 1.11 -6.17
CA VAL A 133 -6.75 1.69 -7.25
C VAL A 133 -7.18 3.11 -6.88
N VAL A 134 -7.76 3.30 -5.69
CA VAL A 134 -8.22 4.63 -5.27
C VAL A 134 -7.08 5.65 -5.21
N LEU A 135 -5.90 5.26 -4.73
CA LEU A 135 -4.74 6.15 -4.71
C LEU A 135 -4.24 6.51 -6.12
N LYS A 136 -4.40 5.60 -7.08
CA LYS A 136 -4.08 5.84 -8.48
C LYS A 136 -5.07 6.81 -9.11
N ASP A 137 -6.36 6.59 -8.91
CA ASP A 137 -7.41 7.46 -9.43
C ASP A 137 -7.28 8.88 -8.85
N LEU A 138 -7.01 9.01 -7.54
CA LEU A 138 -6.75 10.31 -6.89
C LEU A 138 -5.48 11.00 -7.42
N ALA A 139 -4.45 10.25 -7.79
CA ALA A 139 -3.26 10.81 -8.43
C ALA A 139 -3.60 11.35 -9.83
N GLU A 140 -4.35 10.58 -10.63
CA GLU A 140 -4.80 11.02 -11.96
C GLU A 140 -5.68 12.29 -11.87
N GLU A 141 -6.60 12.35 -10.90
CA GLU A 141 -7.43 13.54 -10.63
C GLU A 141 -6.60 14.77 -10.21
N ASP A 142 -5.60 14.59 -9.35
CA ASP A 142 -4.67 15.65 -8.94
C ASP A 142 -3.94 16.25 -10.16
N MET A 143 -3.53 15.39 -11.10
CA MET A 143 -2.83 15.80 -12.32
C MET A 143 -3.72 16.52 -13.32
N GLN A 144 -4.95 16.03 -13.51
CA GLN A 144 -5.96 16.69 -14.33
C GLN A 144 -6.30 18.08 -13.79
N THR A 145 -6.46 18.20 -12.48
CA THR A 145 -6.77 19.48 -11.81
C THR A 145 -5.65 20.51 -11.99
N LEU A 146 -4.40 20.05 -12.03
CA LEU A 146 -3.22 20.91 -12.21
C LEU A 146 -2.87 21.18 -13.69
N GLY A 147 -3.54 20.51 -14.63
CA GLY A 147 -3.22 20.62 -16.06
C GLY A 147 -1.79 20.18 -16.40
N LYS A 148 -1.24 19.22 -15.65
CA LYS A 148 0.14 18.73 -15.79
C LYS A 148 0.16 17.27 -16.27
N GLU A 149 1.24 16.89 -16.94
CA GLU A 149 1.49 15.48 -17.28
C GLU A 149 1.75 14.65 -16.03
N ASP A 150 1.15 13.46 -15.97
CA ASP A 150 1.16 12.60 -14.79
C ASP A 150 2.59 12.12 -14.44
N ASP A 151 3.12 12.72 -13.37
CA ASP A 151 4.44 12.50 -12.80
C ASP A 151 4.41 11.55 -11.59
N HIS A 152 3.28 10.91 -11.30
CA HIS A 152 3.16 9.98 -10.19
C HIS A 152 3.80 8.62 -10.50
N PHE A 153 4.54 8.09 -9.52
CA PHE A 153 5.23 6.81 -9.59
C PHE A 153 4.71 5.84 -8.54
N PHE A 154 4.34 4.63 -8.97
CA PHE A 154 3.86 3.57 -8.10
C PHE A 154 4.91 2.46 -8.02
N ILE A 155 5.34 2.13 -6.80
CA ILE A 155 6.36 1.14 -6.51
C ILE A 155 5.71 0.04 -5.65
N GLN A 156 5.74 -1.19 -6.15
CA GLN A 156 5.35 -2.35 -5.37
C GLN A 156 6.57 -3.15 -4.94
N TRP A 157 6.73 -3.27 -3.63
CA TRP A 157 7.82 -3.93 -2.93
C TRP A 157 7.51 -5.41 -2.74
N HIS A 158 8.42 -6.25 -3.20
CA HIS A 158 8.43 -7.69 -2.97
C HIS A 158 9.77 -8.11 -2.38
N GLY A 159 9.72 -9.03 -1.44
CA GLY A 159 10.87 -9.78 -0.97
C GLY A 159 11.23 -10.89 -1.94
N MET A 160 12.52 -11.18 -2.02
CA MET A 160 12.97 -12.41 -2.67
C MET A 160 12.73 -13.57 -1.71
N ALA A 161 12.02 -14.61 -2.17
CA ALA A 161 11.88 -15.83 -1.37
C ALA A 161 13.28 -16.40 -1.03
N GLU A 162 13.49 -16.82 0.22
CA GLU A 162 14.75 -17.38 0.72
C GLU A 162 15.25 -18.59 -0.09
N THR A 163 14.38 -19.22 -0.88
CA THR A 163 14.67 -20.48 -1.52
C THR A 163 14.69 -20.37 -3.05
N ARG A 164 15.91 -20.48 -3.61
CA ARG A 164 16.27 -21.12 -4.90
C ARG A 164 16.50 -20.29 -6.17
N ARG A 165 16.82 -18.99 -6.09
CA ARG A 165 17.59 -18.26 -7.14
C ARG A 165 17.73 -16.77 -6.77
N VAL A 166 18.14 -16.51 -5.53
CA VAL A 166 18.43 -15.14 -5.11
C VAL A 166 19.65 -14.67 -5.91
N CYS A 167 19.49 -13.61 -6.71
CA CYS A 167 20.64 -12.77 -7.04
C CYS A 167 21.17 -12.28 -5.69
N MET A 168 22.28 -12.85 -5.19
CA MET A 168 22.83 -12.55 -3.85
C MET A 168 23.16 -11.05 -3.63
N ALA A 169 22.97 -10.21 -4.64
CA ALA A 169 23.16 -8.77 -4.61
C ALA A 169 21.85 -7.96 -4.43
N SER A 170 20.68 -8.60 -4.25
CA SER A 170 19.40 -7.89 -4.18
C SER A 170 18.45 -8.50 -3.16
N ASP A 171 18.16 -7.73 -2.10
CA ASP A 171 17.23 -8.10 -1.03
C ASP A 171 15.76 -7.83 -1.38
N VAL A 172 15.52 -7.01 -2.40
CA VAL A 172 14.21 -6.47 -2.77
C VAL A 172 14.04 -6.44 -4.28
N PHE A 173 12.89 -6.90 -4.76
CA PHE A 173 12.47 -6.67 -6.14
C PHE A 173 11.52 -5.48 -6.23
N LEU A 174 11.95 -4.45 -6.95
CA LEU A 174 11.13 -3.29 -7.30
C LEU A 174 10.37 -3.63 -8.57
N SER A 175 9.07 -3.85 -8.45
CA SER A 175 8.21 -3.96 -9.62
C SER A 175 7.37 -2.71 -9.74
N ALA A 176 7.08 -2.33 -10.99
CA ALA A 176 5.97 -1.43 -11.20
C ALA A 176 4.68 -2.04 -10.65
N GLY A 177 4.56 -3.37 -10.51
CA GLY A 177 3.41 -4.15 -10.04
C GLY A 177 2.84 -5.04 -11.17
N ILE A 178 1.85 -5.91 -10.90
CA ILE A 178 1.38 -6.93 -11.87
C ILE A 178 1.18 -6.35 -13.29
N GLN A 179 1.78 -7.03 -14.27
CA GLN A 179 1.72 -6.83 -15.72
C GLN A 179 0.30 -6.69 -16.32
N ASN A 180 -0.75 -6.97 -15.55
CA ASN A 180 -2.15 -6.96 -15.95
C ASN A 180 -3.03 -5.94 -15.18
N SER A 181 -2.43 -5.06 -14.37
CA SER A 181 -3.14 -3.95 -13.71
C SER A 181 -2.75 -2.62 -14.33
N SER A 182 -3.73 -1.76 -14.63
CA SER A 182 -3.48 -0.42 -15.20
C SER A 182 -2.74 0.52 -14.25
N ILE A 183 -2.69 0.20 -12.95
CA ILE A 183 -1.99 0.94 -11.89
C ILE A 183 -0.48 1.00 -12.14
N TYR A 184 0.06 -0.03 -12.79
CA TYR A 184 1.48 -0.38 -12.74
C TYR A 184 2.14 -0.41 -14.13
N LYS A 185 1.47 0.19 -15.14
CA LYS A 185 1.90 0.14 -16.55
C LYS A 185 2.96 1.17 -16.93
N LYS A 186 3.38 2.06 -16.01
CA LYS A 186 4.35 3.11 -16.33
C LYS A 186 5.78 2.64 -16.16
N ASN A 187 6.60 2.88 -17.19
CA ASN A 187 8.04 2.70 -17.11
C ASN A 187 8.59 3.61 -16.02
N ILE A 188 9.29 3.03 -15.03
CA ILE A 188 10.07 3.80 -14.08
C ILE A 188 11.29 4.35 -14.85
N PRO A 189 11.46 5.67 -15.00
CA PRO A 189 12.64 6.22 -15.64
C PRO A 189 13.86 5.86 -14.80
N VAL A 190 14.68 4.94 -15.31
CA VAL A 190 16.00 4.68 -14.75
C VAL A 190 16.87 5.86 -15.13
N ILE A 191 17.07 6.81 -14.21
CA ILE A 191 18.14 7.78 -14.37
C ILE A 191 19.44 6.97 -14.31
N LYS A 192 20.10 6.80 -15.45
CA LYS A 192 21.48 6.30 -15.46
C LYS A 192 22.30 7.31 -14.65
N ALA A 193 22.82 6.88 -13.51
CA ALA A 193 23.86 7.62 -12.83
C ALA A 193 25.04 7.73 -13.81
N SER A 194 25.29 8.96 -14.29
CA SER A 194 26.48 9.35 -15.04
C SER A 194 27.62 9.64 -14.09
#